data_AF-A0A9U8EFU1-F1
#
_entry.id   AF-A0A9U8EFU1-F1
#
_cell.length_a   1.000
_cell.length_b   1.000
_cell.length_c   1.000
_cell.angle_alpha   90.00
_cell.angle_beta   90.00
_cell.angle_gamma   90.00
#
_symmetry.space_group_name_H-M   'P 1'
#
loop_
_entity.id
_entity.type
_entity.pdbx_description
1 polymer ?
#
loop_
_entity_poly.entity_id
_entity_poly.type
_entity_poly.pdbx_seq_one_letter_code
_entity_poly.pdbx_strand_id
1 'polypeptide(L)'
;MYKLIVFAVLLEVCSAFPSFRGRIPNGFNVTNPCPSGGVWQAVGHFNSTAGGETNPFGDDFASTGYTWTESLCKTDSDLDGLTNGEELGDPQCTWRVGNNVALNDPKGHPGLCEPFSAPACKNQRDVCKDN
;
A
#
# COMPACT_ATOMS: atom_id res chain seq x y z
N MET A 1 29.38 -54.24 -4.04
CA MET A 1 28.20 -53.82 -3.26
C MET A 1 28.04 -52.31 -3.44
N TYR A 2 27.14 -51.85 -4.31
CA TYR A 2 26.88 -50.41 -4.49
C TYR A 2 25.71 -49.99 -3.59
N LYS A 3 25.96 -49.09 -2.64
CA LYS A 3 24.91 -48.48 -1.82
C LYS A 3 24.30 -47.31 -2.60
N LEU A 4 23.06 -47.48 -3.05
CA LEU A 4 22.22 -46.40 -3.55
C LEU A 4 21.85 -45.49 -2.37
N ILE A 5 22.37 -44.27 -2.36
CA ILE A 5 21.93 -43.21 -1.45
C ILE A 5 20.81 -42.46 -2.17
N VAL A 6 19.58 -42.60 -1.68
CA VAL A 6 18.42 -41.85 -2.17
C VAL A 6 18.38 -40.53 -1.41
N PHE A 7 18.65 -39.42 -2.12
CA PHE A 7 18.44 -38.07 -1.60
C PHE A 7 16.96 -37.72 -1.78
N ALA A 8 16.21 -37.65 -0.67
CA ALA A 8 14.84 -37.16 -0.66
C ALA A 8 14.86 -35.62 -0.64
N VAL A 9 14.38 -34.98 -1.70
CA VAL A 9 14.22 -33.52 -1.78
C VAL A 9 12.85 -33.17 -1.19
N LEU A 10 12.85 -32.47 -0.05
CA LEU A 10 11.67 -31.85 0.53
C LEU A 10 11.40 -30.55 -0.23
N LEU A 11 10.33 -30.52 -1.02
CA LEU A 11 9.81 -29.30 -1.66
C LEU A 11 8.88 -28.59 -0.65
N GLU A 12 9.36 -27.50 -0.05
CA GLU A 12 8.50 -26.62 0.73
C GLU A 12 7.58 -25.83 -0.21
N VAL A 13 6.28 -26.07 -0.09
CA VAL A 13 5.26 -25.34 -0.85
C VAL A 13 4.95 -24.06 -0.06
N CYS A 14 5.48 -22.92 -0.51
CA CYS A 14 5.15 -21.64 0.09
C CYS A 14 3.85 -21.10 -0.55
N SER A 15 2.83 -20.85 0.26
CA SER A 15 1.57 -20.25 -0.18
C SER A 15 1.68 -18.73 -0.07
N ALA A 16 1.75 -18.02 -1.19
CA ALA A 16 1.66 -16.57 -1.20
C ALA A 16 0.18 -16.14 -1.26
N PHE A 17 -0.25 -15.29 -0.32
CA PHE A 17 -1.57 -14.66 -0.39
C PHE A 17 -1.55 -13.53 -1.44
N PRO A 18 -2.63 -13.32 -2.21
CA PRO A 18 -2.72 -12.20 -3.14
C PRO A 18 -2.47 -10.87 -2.42
N SER A 19 -1.53 -10.07 -2.92
CA SER A 19 -1.23 -8.77 -2.33
C SER A 19 -2.40 -7.82 -2.49
N PHE A 20 -2.88 -7.25 -1.38
CA PHE A 20 -3.92 -6.22 -1.38
C PHE A 20 -3.53 -4.96 -2.19
N ARG A 21 -2.24 -4.75 -2.44
CA ARG A 21 -1.73 -3.71 -3.36
C ARG A 21 -2.27 -3.85 -4.79
N GLY A 22 -2.57 -5.08 -5.22
CA GLY A 22 -3.18 -5.33 -6.53
C GLY A 22 -4.68 -4.99 -6.59
N ARG A 23 -5.26 -4.54 -5.47
CA ARG A 23 -6.67 -4.17 -5.35
C ARG A 23 -6.89 -2.66 -5.24
N ILE A 24 -5.85 -1.85 -5.41
CA ILE A 24 -5.89 -0.39 -5.38
C ILE A 24 -5.13 0.16 -6.60
N PRO A 25 -5.49 1.36 -7.11
CA PRO A 25 -4.76 1.98 -8.21
C PRO A 25 -3.31 2.24 -7.80
N ASN A 26 -2.37 2.04 -8.74
CA ASN A 26 -0.93 2.22 -8.54
C ASN A 26 -0.34 1.57 -7.26
N GLY A 27 -0.98 0.56 -6.65
CA GLY A 27 -0.54 0.01 -5.36
C GLY A 27 0.87 -0.60 -5.35
N PHE A 28 1.43 -0.89 -6.52
CA PHE A 28 2.82 -1.33 -6.67
C PHE A 28 3.84 -0.20 -6.87
N ASN A 29 3.37 1.04 -7.03
CA ASN A 29 4.16 2.21 -7.37
C ASN A 29 3.94 3.38 -6.38
N VAL A 30 3.32 3.14 -5.21
CA VAL A 30 3.18 4.16 -4.16
C VAL A 30 4.57 4.55 -3.66
N THR A 31 4.92 5.82 -3.79
CA THR A 31 6.23 6.34 -3.42
C THR A 31 6.38 6.30 -1.90
N ASN A 32 7.58 5.95 -1.43
CA ASN A 32 7.93 6.12 -0.02
C ASN A 32 8.25 7.60 0.24
N PRO A 33 7.51 8.28 1.13
CA PRO A 33 7.70 9.71 1.41
C PRO A 33 8.97 10.00 2.23
N CYS A 34 9.63 8.96 2.76
CA CYS A 34 10.85 9.11 3.53
C CYS A 34 12.09 9.40 2.65
N PRO A 35 13.16 10.00 3.20
CA PRO A 35 14.36 10.35 2.44
C PRO A 35 15.08 9.17 1.77
N SER A 36 14.87 7.94 2.28
CA SER A 36 15.37 6.72 1.66
C SER A 36 14.73 6.45 0.29
N GLY A 37 13.53 6.99 0.05
CA GLY A 37 12.77 6.83 -1.18
C GLY A 37 12.37 5.39 -1.45
N GLY A 38 12.12 5.09 -2.73
CA GLY A 38 11.66 3.78 -3.17
C GLY A 38 10.13 3.64 -3.11
N VAL A 39 9.66 2.40 -3.04
CA VAL A 39 8.24 2.06 -3.08
C VAL A 39 7.77 1.61 -1.70
N TRP A 40 6.65 2.14 -1.24
CA TRP A 40 5.97 1.65 -0.05
C TRP A 40 5.25 0.35 -0.37
N GLN A 41 5.79 -0.77 0.11
CA GLN A 41 5.30 -2.09 -0.22
C GLN A 41 4.07 -2.49 0.60
N ALA A 42 3.88 -1.94 1.79
CA ALA A 42 2.74 -2.25 2.64
C ALA A 42 1.85 -1.02 2.84
N VAL A 43 1.18 -0.61 1.75
CA VAL A 43 0.42 0.66 1.65
C VAL A 43 -0.62 0.86 2.77
N GLY A 44 -1.24 -0.22 3.26
CA GLY A 44 -2.20 -0.14 4.38
C GLY A 44 -1.57 -0.14 5.77
N HIS A 45 -0.24 -0.03 5.90
CA HIS A 45 0.49 -0.15 7.16
C HIS A 45 1.51 0.99 7.34
N PHE A 46 1.86 1.27 8.60
CA PHE A 46 2.94 2.22 8.93
C PHE A 46 4.35 1.69 8.69
N ASN A 47 4.53 0.37 8.54
CA ASN A 47 5.79 -0.21 8.09
C ASN A 47 5.80 -0.26 6.56
N SER A 48 6.91 0.15 5.93
CA SER A 48 6.98 0.25 4.47
C SER A 48 7.14 -1.10 3.76
N THR A 49 7.65 -2.13 4.42
CA THR A 49 8.01 -3.42 3.78
C THR A 49 7.20 -4.61 4.27
N ALA A 50 6.69 -4.53 5.50
CA ALA A 50 5.94 -5.59 6.15
C ALA A 50 4.56 -5.11 6.58
N GLY A 51 3.69 -6.06 6.94
CA GLY A 51 2.44 -5.73 7.62
C GLY A 51 2.69 -5.20 9.04
N GLY A 52 1.67 -5.29 9.88
CA GLY A 52 1.73 -4.83 11.27
C GLY A 52 0.57 -3.87 11.54
N GLU A 53 0.83 -2.83 12.32
CA GLU A 53 -0.16 -1.81 12.60
C GLU A 53 -0.61 -1.12 11.31
N THR A 54 -1.93 -1.06 11.13
CA THR A 54 -2.56 -0.40 9.99
C THR A 54 -2.44 1.11 10.14
N ASN A 55 -2.31 1.79 9.00
CA ASN A 55 -2.47 3.24 8.92
C ASN A 55 -3.95 3.58 8.64
N PRO A 56 -4.34 4.86 8.67
CA PRO A 56 -5.74 5.25 8.44
C PRO A 56 -6.33 4.72 7.12
N PHE A 57 -5.55 4.73 6.04
CA PHE A 57 -5.95 4.10 4.78
C PHE A 57 -6.25 2.61 4.91
N GLY A 58 -5.38 1.87 5.60
CA GLY A 58 -5.56 0.45 5.88
C GLY A 58 -6.84 0.16 6.64
N ASP A 59 -7.18 1.01 7.63
CA ASP A 59 -8.42 0.91 8.40
C ASP A 59 -9.66 1.19 7.54
N ASP A 60 -9.64 2.25 6.73
CA ASP A 60 -10.72 2.58 5.80
C ASP A 60 -10.88 1.49 4.73
N PHE A 61 -9.78 0.96 4.20
CA PHE A 61 -9.81 -0.12 3.23
C PHE A 61 -10.36 -1.41 3.84
N ALA A 62 -10.01 -1.72 5.10
CA ALA A 62 -10.60 -2.83 5.83
C ALA A 62 -12.11 -2.63 6.06
N SER A 63 -12.56 -1.39 6.35
CA SER A 63 -13.98 -1.06 6.54
C SER A 63 -14.83 -1.31 5.29
N THR A 64 -14.23 -1.22 4.10
CA THR A 64 -14.87 -1.55 2.81
C THR A 64 -14.74 -3.02 2.42
N GLY A 65 -14.23 -3.88 3.30
CA GLY A 65 -13.98 -5.29 3.02
C GLY A 65 -12.84 -5.51 2.03
N TYR A 66 -11.81 -4.65 2.06
CA TYR A 66 -10.64 -4.69 1.17
C TYR A 66 -11.02 -4.57 -0.31
N THR A 67 -11.97 -3.66 -0.61
CA THR A 67 -12.47 -3.37 -1.95
C THR A 67 -12.27 -1.90 -2.29
N TRP A 68 -11.69 -1.60 -3.47
CA TRP A 68 -11.57 -0.21 -3.95
C TRP A 68 -12.94 0.32 -4.38
N THR A 69 -13.65 0.93 -3.44
CA THR A 69 -14.95 1.56 -3.68
C THR A 69 -14.77 3.02 -4.08
N GLU A 70 -15.80 3.59 -4.72
CA GLU A 70 -15.83 5.03 -4.99
C GLU A 70 -15.82 5.87 -3.71
N SER A 71 -16.41 5.36 -2.61
CA SER A 71 -16.36 6.03 -1.32
C SER A 71 -14.93 6.09 -0.77
N LEU A 72 -14.20 4.96 -0.77
CA LEU A 72 -12.81 4.92 -0.34
C LEU A 72 -11.92 5.82 -1.20
N CYS A 73 -12.12 5.78 -2.52
CA CYS A 73 -11.39 6.65 -3.45
C CYS A 73 -11.54 8.14 -3.13
N LYS A 74 -12.74 8.58 -2.69
CA LYS A 74 -13.03 9.98 -2.34
C LYS A 74 -12.75 10.33 -0.89
N THR A 75 -12.37 9.37 -0.06
CA THR A 75 -11.95 9.62 1.32
C THR A 75 -10.54 10.19 1.30
N ASP A 76 -10.31 11.20 2.12
CA ASP A 76 -8.99 11.68 2.53
C ASP A 76 -8.68 10.98 3.87
N SER A 77 -7.96 9.86 3.80
CA SER A 77 -7.83 8.94 4.94
C SER A 77 -6.83 9.44 5.99
N ASP A 78 -5.78 10.15 5.58
CA ASP A 78 -4.75 10.69 6.46
C ASP A 78 -4.87 12.19 6.75
N LEU A 79 -5.89 12.84 6.20
CA LEU A 79 -6.29 14.22 6.47
C LEU A 79 -5.26 15.26 6.02
N ASP A 80 -4.57 14.97 4.91
CA ASP A 80 -3.58 15.86 4.32
C ASP A 80 -4.17 16.82 3.26
N GLY A 81 -5.46 16.64 2.94
CA GLY A 81 -6.22 17.45 2.02
C GLY A 81 -6.31 16.87 0.60
N LEU A 82 -5.74 15.70 0.35
CA LEU A 82 -5.90 14.94 -0.89
C LEU A 82 -6.77 13.70 -0.64
N THR A 83 -7.58 13.34 -1.62
CA THR A 83 -8.29 12.06 -1.57
C THR A 83 -7.36 10.90 -1.94
N ASN A 84 -7.66 9.71 -1.42
CA ASN A 84 -6.94 8.48 -1.75
C ASN A 84 -6.80 8.28 -3.28
N GLY A 85 -7.84 8.65 -4.04
CA GLY A 85 -7.84 8.61 -5.50
C GLY A 85 -6.86 9.61 -6.12
N GLU A 86 -6.78 10.84 -5.63
CA GLU A 86 -5.82 11.83 -6.11
C GLU A 86 -4.37 11.38 -5.90
N GLU A 87 -4.09 10.80 -4.73
CA GLU A 87 -2.75 10.34 -4.37
C GLU A 87 -2.34 9.08 -5.12
N LEU A 88 -3.26 8.12 -5.28
CA LEU A 88 -3.02 6.87 -6.00
C LEU A 88 -3.18 7.01 -7.53
N GLY A 89 -3.46 8.21 -8.04
CA GLY A 89 -3.51 8.49 -9.47
C GLY A 89 -4.83 8.15 -10.18
N ASP A 90 -5.91 7.94 -9.44
CA ASP A 90 -7.30 7.78 -9.91
C ASP A 90 -8.23 8.90 -9.36
N PRO A 91 -8.00 10.19 -9.67
CA PRO A 91 -8.78 11.29 -9.11
C PRO A 91 -10.26 11.30 -9.54
N GLN A 92 -10.61 10.53 -10.57
CA GLN A 92 -11.98 10.40 -11.06
C GLN A 92 -12.67 9.13 -10.54
N CYS A 93 -12.01 8.33 -9.71
CA CYS A 93 -12.54 7.10 -9.11
C CYS A 93 -13.09 6.11 -10.14
N THR A 94 -12.37 5.93 -11.24
CA THR A 94 -12.76 5.09 -12.39
C THR A 94 -12.04 3.74 -12.42
N TRP A 95 -10.94 3.60 -11.71
CA TRP A 95 -10.17 2.36 -11.67
C TRP A 95 -10.91 1.26 -10.92
N ARG A 96 -10.87 0.04 -11.45
CA ARG A 96 -11.43 -1.16 -10.84
C ARG A 96 -10.50 -2.32 -11.11
N VAL A 97 -10.51 -3.34 -10.25
CA VAL A 97 -9.70 -4.54 -10.47
C VAL A 97 -10.00 -5.14 -11.85
N GLY A 98 -8.96 -5.25 -12.68
CA GLY A 98 -9.04 -5.84 -14.01
C GLY A 98 -9.54 -4.92 -15.14
N ASN A 99 -9.91 -3.67 -14.85
CA ASN A 99 -10.15 -2.69 -15.92
C ASN A 99 -8.84 -2.04 -16.37
N ASN A 100 -8.82 -1.57 -17.63
CA ASN A 100 -7.68 -0.84 -18.18
C ASN A 100 -8.10 0.63 -18.33
N VAL A 101 -7.72 1.45 -17.36
CA VAL A 101 -7.89 2.91 -17.38
C VAL A 101 -6.53 3.56 -17.26
N ALA A 102 -6.35 4.69 -17.96
CA ALA A 102 -5.14 5.48 -17.80
C ALA A 102 -5.16 6.14 -16.41
N LEU A 103 -4.19 5.78 -15.58
CA LEU A 103 -3.95 6.41 -14.29
C LEU A 103 -2.94 7.54 -14.46
N ASN A 104 -3.05 8.56 -13.61
CA ASN A 104 -1.97 9.50 -13.41
C ASN A 104 -0.84 8.81 -12.62
N ASP A 105 0.35 9.41 -12.64
CA ASP A 105 1.41 9.02 -11.71
C ASP A 105 0.92 9.26 -10.27
N PRO A 106 1.19 8.32 -9.33
CA PRO A 106 0.84 8.51 -7.93
C PRO A 106 1.66 9.68 -7.36
N LYS A 107 1.02 10.48 -6.50
CA LYS A 107 1.58 11.74 -6.00
C LYS A 107 1.82 11.79 -4.50
N GLY A 108 1.33 10.79 -3.77
CA GLY A 108 1.42 10.71 -2.31
C GLY A 108 1.12 9.30 -1.80
N HIS A 109 1.16 9.16 -0.49
CA HIS A 109 0.82 7.94 0.21
C HIS A 109 -0.52 8.11 0.96
N PRO A 110 -1.57 7.33 0.65
CA PRO A 110 -2.96 7.59 1.09
C PRO A 110 -3.26 7.46 2.59
N GLY A 111 -2.24 7.17 3.40
CA GLY A 111 -2.34 6.84 4.81
C GLY A 111 -1.21 7.46 5.63
N LEU A 112 -0.44 8.37 5.06
CA LEU A 112 0.68 9.07 5.69
C LEU A 112 0.60 10.54 5.30
N CYS A 113 0.18 11.39 6.25
CA CYS A 113 -0.08 12.79 5.96
C CYS A 113 1.14 13.48 5.34
N GLU A 114 0.99 14.07 4.15
CA GLU A 114 2.05 14.73 3.40
C GLU A 114 1.78 16.22 3.12
N PRO A 115 2.83 17.06 3.02
CA PRO A 115 4.21 16.77 3.39
C PRO A 115 4.35 16.68 4.91
N PHE A 116 5.28 15.85 5.39
CA PHE A 116 5.48 15.60 6.84
C PHE A 116 5.82 16.88 7.63
N SER A 117 6.35 17.90 6.96
CA SER A 117 6.65 19.22 7.54
C SER A 117 5.42 20.12 7.71
N ALA A 118 4.28 19.78 7.14
CA ALA A 118 3.07 20.59 7.24
C ALA A 118 2.57 20.64 8.69
N PRO A 119 2.04 21.80 9.16
CA PRO A 119 1.46 21.90 10.50
C PRO A 119 0.36 20.87 10.79
N ALA A 120 -0.43 20.50 9.78
CA ALA A 120 -1.49 19.49 9.88
C ALA A 120 -0.91 18.09 10.19
N CYS A 121 0.24 17.75 9.64
CA CYS A 121 0.88 16.44 9.78
C CYS A 121 1.81 16.32 11.01
N LYS A 122 1.98 17.38 11.81
CA LYS A 122 2.98 17.44 12.89
C LYS A 122 2.84 16.35 13.96
N ASN A 123 1.62 15.85 14.17
CA ASN A 123 1.32 14.84 15.19
C ASN A 123 1.25 13.42 14.64
N GLN A 124 1.54 13.21 13.35
CA GLN A 124 1.55 11.86 12.79
C GLN A 124 2.69 11.02 13.37
N ARG A 125 2.59 9.70 13.23
CA ARG A 125 3.67 8.77 13.57
C ARG A 125 4.90 9.06 12.70
N ASP A 126 6.06 9.12 13.33
CA ASP A 126 7.32 9.22 12.61
C ASP A 126 7.71 7.86 12.00
N VAL A 127 7.20 7.60 10.80
CA VAL A 127 7.47 6.35 10.08
C VAL A 127 8.83 6.33 9.37
N CYS A 128 9.55 7.46 9.31
CA CYS A 128 10.83 7.55 8.62
C CYS A 128 12.04 7.24 9.51
N LYS A 129 11.83 7.02 10.81
CA LYS A 129 12.86 6.53 11.73
C LYS A 129 12.98 5.01 11.76
N ASP A 130 11.91 4.32 11.40
CA ASP A 130 11.76 2.86 11.56
C ASP A 130 11.91 2.09 10.23
N ASN A 131 12.15 2.79 9.10
CA ASN A 131 12.24 2.24 7.74
C ASN A 131 13.58 2.57 7.06
#